data_AF-A0A7Z9WBB4-F1
#
_entry.id   AF-A0A7Z9WBB4-F1
#
_cell.length_a   1.000
_cell.length_b   1.000
_cell.length_c   1.000
_cell.angle_alpha   90.00
_cell.angle_beta   90.00
_cell.angle_gamma   90.00
#
_symmetry.space_group_name_H-M   'P 1'
#
loop_
_entity.id
_entity.type
_entity.pdbx_description
1 polymer ?
#
loop_
_entity_poly.entity_id
_entity_poly.type
_entity_poly.pdbx_seq_one_letter_code
_entity_poly.pdbx_strand_id
1 'polypeptide(L)'
;MEARAKKPTIAVLTGGGDVPGLNACIKTLVYRGASEGLRVLGIRRGWRGLLEYNPEEPDASRDAIQELEPPEVRTIDRYGGTYLHTSRTNPSSARKKDVPEYLKGEFKDQN
;
A
#
# COMPACT_ATOMS: atom_id res chain seq x y z
N MET A 1 22.33 15.06 19.95
CA MET A 1 21.58 14.90 18.68
C MET A 1 20.14 14.58 19.07
N GLU A 2 19.22 15.52 18.89
CA GLU A 2 17.80 15.26 19.15
C GLU A 2 17.27 14.24 18.13
N ALA A 3 16.63 13.18 18.62
CA ALA A 3 15.92 12.25 17.78
C ALA A 3 14.80 13.02 17.04
N ARG A 4 14.93 13.16 15.73
CA ARG A 4 13.93 13.83 14.90
C ARG A 4 12.58 13.14 15.11
N ALA A 5 11.58 13.88 15.61
CA ALA A 5 10.25 13.33 15.85
C ALA A 5 9.73 12.63 14.58
N LYS A 6 9.28 11.38 14.72
CA LYS A 6 8.82 10.56 13.60
C LYS A 6 7.59 11.21 12.99
N LYS A 7 7.65 11.56 11.70
CA LYS A 7 6.49 12.12 10.98
C LYS A 7 5.31 11.13 11.08
N PRO A 8 4.10 11.58 11.43
CA PRO A 8 2.92 10.73 11.34
C PRO A 8 2.79 10.19 9.91
N THR A 9 2.49 8.90 9.80
CA THR A 9 2.52 8.17 8.52
C THR A 9 1.16 7.57 8.23
N ILE A 10 0.66 7.77 7.01
CA ILE A 10 -0.56 7.16 6.49
C ILE A 10 -0.18 6.23 5.34
N ALA A 11 -0.74 5.02 5.31
CA ALA A 11 -0.65 4.11 4.18
C ALA A 11 -2.00 4.00 3.47
N VAL A 12 -2.00 4.00 2.14
CA VAL A 12 -3.20 3.84 1.30
C VAL A 12 -3.05 2.64 0.38
N LEU A 13 -4.13 1.89 0.20
CA LEU A 13 -4.25 0.81 -0.77
C LEU A 13 -5.58 0.95 -1.50
N THR A 14 -5.64 0.47 -2.74
CA THR A 14 -6.90 0.34 -3.47
C THR A 14 -7.26 -1.14 -3.54
N GLY A 15 -8.36 -1.53 -2.89
CA GLY A 15 -8.90 -2.88 -2.92
C GLY A 15 -10.12 -2.99 -3.84
N GLY A 16 -10.34 -4.18 -4.40
CA GLY A 16 -11.49 -4.44 -5.27
C GLY A 16 -11.24 -4.08 -6.74
N GLY A 17 -12.31 -3.82 -7.49
CA GLY A 17 -12.23 -3.46 -8.90
C GLY A 17 -11.87 -2.00 -9.12
N ASP A 18 -11.31 -1.71 -10.29
CA ASP A 18 -10.96 -0.34 -10.67
C ASP A 18 -12.22 0.47 -11.03
N VAL A 19 -12.32 1.67 -10.48
CA VAL A 19 -13.40 2.62 -10.77
C VAL A 19 -12.82 4.01 -11.09
N PRO A 20 -13.51 4.82 -11.92
CA PRO A 20 -13.12 6.20 -12.14
C PRO A 20 -13.02 6.97 -10.81
N GLY A 21 -11.93 7.72 -10.64
CA GLY A 21 -11.73 8.60 -9.48
C GLY A 21 -10.74 8.10 -8.43
N LEU A 22 -10.36 6.82 -8.42
CA LEU A 22 -9.38 6.29 -7.46
C LEU A 22 -8.04 7.06 -7.49
N ASN A 23 -7.55 7.35 -8.70
CA ASN A 23 -6.31 8.13 -8.87
C ASN A 23 -6.45 9.58 -8.37
N ALA A 24 -7.62 10.19 -8.53
CA ALA A 24 -7.89 11.52 -7.99
C ALA A 24 -7.93 11.51 -6.45
N CYS A 25 -8.47 10.45 -5.84
CA CYS A 25 -8.44 10.25 -4.39
C CYS A 25 -7.01 10.09 -3.87
N ILE A 26 -6.19 9.24 -4.51
CA ILE A 26 -4.77 9.05 -4.15
C ILE A 26 -4.03 10.38 -4.25
N LYS A 27 -4.20 11.10 -5.36
CA LYS A 27 -3.57 12.42 -5.56
C LYS A 27 -3.97 13.39 -4.46
N THR A 28 -5.26 13.52 -4.17
CA THR A 28 -5.76 14.43 -3.12
C THR A 28 -5.18 14.09 -1.75
N LEU A 29 -5.12 12.81 -1.39
CA LEU A 29 -4.51 12.34 -0.14
C LEU A 29 -3.04 12.74 -0.05
N VAL A 30 -2.27 12.55 -1.12
CA VAL A 30 -0.82 12.84 -1.13
C VAL A 30 -0.55 14.34 -1.05
N TYR A 31 -1.28 15.16 -1.80
CA TYR A 31 -1.15 16.62 -1.72
C TYR A 31 -1.55 17.15 -0.34
N ARG A 32 -2.66 16.64 0.22
CA ARG A 32 -3.09 17.03 1.57
C ARG A 32 -2.11 16.57 2.64
N GLY A 33 -1.67 15.31 2.57
CA GLY A 33 -0.70 14.75 3.51
C GLY A 33 0.61 15.53 3.50
N ALA A 34 1.14 15.88 2.32
CA ALA A 34 2.33 16.71 2.21
C ALA A 34 2.14 18.10 2.86
N SER A 35 0.97 18.74 2.65
CA SER A 35 0.67 20.05 3.27
C SER A 35 0.53 19.99 4.79
N GLU A 36 0.14 18.84 5.34
CA GLU A 36 0.01 18.61 6.79
C GLU A 36 1.29 18.03 7.42
N GLY A 37 2.37 17.87 6.65
CA GLY A 37 3.62 17.28 7.13
C GLY A 37 3.57 15.77 7.38
N LEU A 38 2.55 15.09 6.85
CA LEU A 38 2.39 13.64 6.91
C LEU A 38 3.29 12.95 5.88
N ARG A 39 3.75 11.75 6.24
CA ARG A 39 4.38 10.82 5.30
C ARG A 39 3.29 9.94 4.69
N VAL A 40 3.23 9.83 3.36
CA VAL A 40 2.22 9.02 2.67
C VAL A 40 2.89 7.83 1.99
N LEU A 41 2.41 6.63 2.28
CA LEU A 41 2.85 5.38 1.68
C LEU A 41 1.72 4.78 0.83
N GLY A 42 2.03 4.35 -0.38
CA GLY A 42 1.16 3.56 -1.24
C GLY A 42 1.48 2.08 -1.10
N ILE A 43 0.50 1.26 -0.78
CA ILE A 43 0.61 -0.20 -0.80
C ILE A 43 0.18 -0.66 -2.20
N ARG A 44 1.10 -1.28 -2.93
CA ARG A 44 0.86 -1.75 -4.29
C ARG A 44 0.05 -3.05 -4.30
N ARG A 45 -0.68 -3.31 -5.38
CA ARG A 45 -1.46 -4.55 -5.57
C ARG A 45 -2.50 -4.80 -4.47
N GLY A 46 -3.08 -3.73 -3.91
CA GLY A 46 -4.11 -3.81 -2.87
C GLY A 46 -3.70 -4.67 -1.68
N TRP A 47 -4.60 -5.55 -1.22
CA TRP A 47 -4.35 -6.45 -0.09
C TRP A 47 -3.20 -7.42 -0.30
N ARG A 48 -2.86 -7.75 -1.55
CA ARG A 48 -1.72 -8.62 -1.84
C ARG A 48 -0.40 -7.98 -1.42
N GLY A 49 -0.18 -6.71 -1.76
CA GLY A 49 1.06 -6.03 -1.34
C GLY A 49 1.17 -5.92 0.17
N LEU A 50 0.05 -5.73 0.87
CA LEU A 50 0.06 -5.74 2.33
C LEU A 50 0.51 -7.10 2.90
N LEU A 51 0.03 -8.21 2.32
CA LEU A 51 0.46 -9.55 2.70
C LEU A 51 1.90 -9.87 2.30
N GLU A 52 2.47 -9.18 1.31
CA GLU A 52 3.86 -9.35 0.84
C GLU A 52 4.85 -8.44 1.57
N TYR A 53 4.36 -7.53 2.42
CA TYR A 53 5.22 -6.64 3.19
C TYR A 53 5.72 -7.32 4.47
N ASN A 54 7.01 -7.65 4.49
CA ASN A 54 7.72 -8.15 5.66
C ASN A 54 8.43 -6.99 6.38
N PRO A 55 8.00 -6.62 7.60
CA PRO A 55 8.65 -5.57 8.39
C PRO A 55 10.11 -5.90 8.77
N GLU A 56 10.47 -7.18 8.84
CA GLU A 56 11.82 -7.64 9.19
C GLU A 56 12.78 -7.58 8.00
N GLU A 57 12.24 -7.58 6.78
CA GLU A 57 13.01 -7.52 5.52
C GLU A 57 12.49 -6.41 4.59
N PRO A 58 12.65 -5.12 4.95
CA PRO A 58 12.08 -4.01 4.17
C PRO A 58 12.57 -3.95 2.73
N ASP A 59 13.81 -4.40 2.49
CA ASP A 59 14.43 -4.42 1.17
C ASP A 59 13.80 -5.44 0.23
N ALA A 60 13.38 -6.59 0.76
CA ALA A 60 12.66 -7.62 0.00
C ALA A 60 11.23 -7.17 -0.35
N SER A 61 10.65 -6.25 0.43
CA SER A 61 9.29 -5.75 0.26
C SER A 61 9.19 -4.38 -0.44
N ARG A 62 10.28 -3.89 -1.04
CA ARG A 62 10.30 -2.59 -1.75
C ARG A 62 9.26 -2.50 -2.87
N ASP A 63 8.91 -3.62 -3.50
CA ASP A 63 7.88 -3.65 -4.56
C ASP A 63 6.45 -3.60 -4.03
N ALA A 64 6.25 -3.80 -2.72
CA ALA A 64 4.94 -3.77 -2.07
C ALA A 64 4.59 -2.37 -1.53
N ILE A 65 5.58 -1.55 -1.17
CA ILE A 65 5.39 -0.23 -0.57
C ILE A 65 6.14 0.83 -1.38
N GLN A 66 5.43 1.89 -1.76
CA GLN A 66 5.99 3.05 -2.44
C GLN A 66 5.77 4.30 -1.60
N GLU A 67 6.78 5.14 -1.43
CA GLU A 67 6.58 6.47 -0.87
C GLU A 67 5.94 7.39 -1.91
N LEU A 68 4.86 8.08 -1.53
CA LEU A 68 4.10 8.94 -2.44
C LEU A 68 4.32 10.40 -2.08
N GLU A 69 4.95 11.11 -3.00
CA GLU A 69 5.15 12.55 -2.92
C GLU A 69 4.36 13.29 -4.02
N PRO A 70 4.08 14.60 -3.88
CA PRO A 70 3.36 15.35 -4.90
C PRO A 70 3.90 15.21 -6.34
N PRO A 71 5.23 15.13 -6.59
CA PRO A 71 5.75 14.86 -7.93
C PRO A 71 5.30 13.50 -8.50
N GLU A 72 5.23 12.45 -7.68
CA GLU A 72 4.89 11.08 -8.07
C GLU A 72 3.44 10.96 -8.55
N VAL A 73 2.54 11.76 -7.97
CA VAL A 73 1.09 11.69 -8.24
C VAL A 73 0.58 12.81 -9.14
N ARG A 74 1.46 13.61 -9.73
CA ARG A 74 1.08 14.83 -10.46
C ARG A 74 0.08 14.60 -11.59
N THR A 75 0.22 13.47 -12.29
CA THR A 75 -0.55 13.16 -13.50
C THR A 75 -1.43 11.92 -13.39
N ILE A 76 -1.46 11.24 -12.24
CA ILE A 76 -2.11 9.92 -12.12
C ILE A 76 -3.62 9.99 -12.34
N ASP A 77 -4.23 11.12 -11.99
CA ASP A 77 -5.66 11.44 -12.17
C ASP A 77 -6.11 11.42 -13.63
N ARG A 78 -5.19 11.51 -14.58
CA ARG A 78 -5.46 11.51 -16.03
C ARG A 78 -5.53 10.11 -16.62
N TYR A 79 -5.19 9.08 -15.85
CA TYR A 79 -5.16 7.68 -16.30
C TYR A 79 -6.29 6.88 -15.65
N GLY A 80 -6.78 5.90 -16.41
CA GLY A 80 -7.73 4.90 -15.89
C GLY A 80 -7.05 3.92 -14.93
N GLY A 81 -7.89 3.13 -14.25
CA GLY A 81 -7.42 2.17 -13.26
C GLY A 81 -7.02 2.81 -11.94
N THR A 82 -6.14 2.14 -11.20
CA THR A 82 -5.49 2.66 -9.99
C THR A 82 -3.98 2.63 -10.10
N TYR A 83 -3.33 3.75 -9.74
CA TYR A 83 -1.88 3.96 -9.77
C TYR A 83 -1.13 2.93 -8.91
N LEU A 84 -1.76 2.48 -7.82
CA LEU A 84 -1.18 1.48 -6.92
C LEU A 84 -1.42 0.04 -7.39
N HIS A 85 -2.22 -0.16 -8.44
CA HIS A 85 -2.81 -1.44 -8.81
C HIS A 85 -3.64 -2.09 -7.69
N THR A 86 -4.41 -3.10 -8.06
CA THR A 86 -5.29 -3.82 -7.13
C THR A 86 -5.12 -5.33 -7.31
N SER A 87 -5.60 -6.09 -6.33
CA SER A 87 -5.73 -7.54 -6.42
C SER A 87 -7.08 -7.98 -5.86
N ARG A 88 -7.52 -9.19 -6.23
CA ARG A 88 -8.71 -9.84 -5.64
C ARG A 88 -8.39 -10.56 -4.32
N THR A 89 -7.27 -10.22 -3.68
CA THR A 89 -6.85 -10.83 -2.42
C THR A 89 -7.82 -10.41 -1.33
N ASN A 90 -8.39 -11.39 -0.64
CA ASN A 90 -9.15 -11.16 0.57
C ASN A 90 -8.29 -11.56 1.79
N PRO A 91 -7.85 -10.61 2.63
CA PRO A 91 -6.98 -10.91 3.76
C PRO A 91 -7.66 -11.80 4.81
N SER A 92 -8.99 -11.77 4.94
CA SER A 92 -9.71 -12.59 5.93
C SER A 92 -9.89 -14.05 5.52
N SER A 93 -9.69 -14.38 4.24
CA SER A 93 -9.83 -15.74 3.69
C SER A 93 -8.60 -16.19 2.90
N ALA A 94 -7.45 -15.58 3.17
CA ALA A 94 -6.20 -15.98 2.55
C ALA A 94 -5.86 -17.43 2.96
N ARG A 95 -5.66 -18.30 1.96
CA ARG A 95 -5.26 -19.69 2.20
C ARG A 95 -3.75 -19.74 2.44
N LYS A 96 -3.27 -20.71 3.20
CA LYS A 96 -1.84 -20.93 3.49
C LYS A 96 -0.95 -21.03 2.23
N LYS A 97 -1.52 -21.50 1.11
CA LYS A 97 -0.82 -21.54 -0.18
C LYS A 97 -0.68 -20.19 -0.88
N ASP A 98 -1.55 -19.24 -0.54
CA ASP A 98 -1.65 -17.92 -1.18
C ASP A 98 -0.96 -16.82 -0.35
N VAL A 99 -0.40 -17.16 0.82
CA VAL A 99 0.35 -16.26 1.69
C VAL A 99 1.86 -16.47 1.53
N PRO A 100 2.68 -15.41 1.68
CA PRO A 100 4.13 -15.54 1.60
C PRO A 100 4.73 -16.43 2.69
N GLU A 101 5.93 -16.94 2.43
CA GLU A 101 6.60 -17.93 3.29
C GLU A 101 6.70 -17.48 4.75
N TYR A 102 7.06 -16.22 4.97
CA TYR A 102 7.24 -15.64 6.31
C TYR A 102 5.94 -15.61 7.13
N LEU A 103 4.76 -15.65 6.49
CA LEU A 103 3.47 -15.70 7.18
C LEU A 103 2.91 -17.11 7.33
N LYS A 104 3.41 -18.11 6.60
CA LYS A 104 2.81 -19.46 6.58
C LYS A 104 2.71 -20.12 7.96
N GLY A 105 3.62 -19.79 8.88
CA GLY A 105 3.60 -20.29 10.26
C GLY A 105 2.43 -19.76 11.09
N GLU A 106 1.89 -18.59 10.74
CA GLU A 106 0.80 -17.91 11.45
C GLU A 106 -0.59 -18.40 11.01
N PHE A 107 -0.69 -19.02 9.83
CA PHE A 107 -1.95 -19.56 9.32
C PHE A 107 -2.15 -21.00 9.79
N LYS A 108 -3.13 -21.20 10.68
CA LYS A 108 -3.64 -22.54 10.99
C LYS A 108 -4.27 -23.14 9.74
N ASP A 109 -4.00 -24.41 9.46
CA ASP A 109 -4.66 -25.12 8.38
C ASP A 109 -6.17 -25.13 8.65
N GLN A 110 -6.94 -24.43 7.82
CA GLN A 110 -8.39 -24.53 7.83
C GLN A 110 -8.74 -25.87 7.18
N ASN A 111 -9.01 -26.87 8.02
CA ASN A 111 -9.59 -28.16 7.64
C ASN A 111 -11.04 -27.99 7.19
#